data_AF-A0A0D0AW83-F1
#
_entry.id   AF-A0A0D0AW83-F1
#
_cell.length_a   1.000
_cell.length_b   1.000
_cell.length_c   1.000
_cell.angle_alpha   90.00
_cell.angle_beta   90.00
_cell.angle_gamma   90.00
#
_symmetry.space_group_name_H-M   'P 1'
#
loop_
_entity.id
_entity.type
_entity.pdbx_description
1 polymer ?
#
loop_
_entity_poly.entity_id
_entity_poly.type
_entity_poly.pdbx_seq_one_letter_code
_entity_poly.pdbx_strand_id
1 'polypeptide(L)'
;MPSQPPFEIHPGNFSLNVSGVAGFFGGDEAISAIQTIHHYKARRFLGWYNSPGSWNVGKKFGKLAKSRFWDGLFPGPDEEPAKFFELDGKQGPKYVASRSGSILEHTGHLAYLIMQKSKEELGKQVKGRITKRNKVTIIKTQLEPVREIPPRRGHHTLVAILPIAVSFTACALCGWTNDWFCFSMILLGIVSSGVSSLVIGSARLKLQGVNSAPTAPPGDGMLMDGDDIVLLLGKEEDVATITRGKFILEYDPWYAAIGLCSLLLVIQLLGQLLLIPQGTLFGQIMFLSSFAASWTYNLYLSSIDNEYIQERLILKELHLEQKHMQTYVFGTRTTAAVFACLMLQPFDKVTHKYVAAAKWKDLGFEPESIIRNFIPNDTQVWVTWRKKVLEVMRTRDGSQDTCHGLLQMSSEDKMKFEPADKQLLRWLLKDARIAYNLAMIEQGWLKED
;
A
#
# COMPACT_ATOMS: atom_id res chain seq x y z
N MET A 1 60.69 49.65 -35.58
CA MET A 1 59.91 48.50 -35.09
C MET A 1 58.44 48.79 -35.35
N PRO A 2 57.72 47.94 -36.08
CA PRO A 2 56.31 48.18 -36.40
C PRO A 2 55.46 47.95 -35.15
N SER A 3 54.57 48.91 -34.87
CA SER A 3 53.55 48.83 -33.82
C SER A 3 52.55 47.72 -34.16
N GLN A 4 52.44 46.70 -33.30
CA GLN A 4 51.37 45.72 -33.37
C GLN A 4 50.00 46.42 -33.21
N PRO A 5 48.97 46.02 -33.99
CA PRO A 5 47.62 46.48 -33.74
C PRO A 5 47.12 45.91 -32.40
N PRO A 6 46.23 46.63 -31.68
CA PRO A 6 45.66 46.13 -30.44
C PRO A 6 44.84 44.87 -30.72
N PHE A 7 45.06 43.84 -29.90
CA PHE A 7 44.19 42.66 -29.84
C PHE A 7 42.78 43.13 -29.44
N GLU A 8 41.85 43.14 -30.40
CA GLU A 8 40.43 43.21 -30.10
C GLU A 8 40.00 41.88 -29.48
N ILE A 9 39.79 41.88 -28.16
CA ILE A 9 39.08 40.79 -27.50
C ILE A 9 37.61 40.95 -27.90
N HIS A 10 37.17 40.18 -28.91
CA HIS A 10 35.74 40.03 -29.16
C HIS A 10 35.09 39.53 -27.85
N PRO A 11 34.11 40.24 -27.28
CA PRO A 11 33.36 39.72 -26.15
C PRO A 11 32.56 38.52 -26.68
N GLY A 12 33.10 37.32 -26.45
CA GLY A 12 32.38 36.09 -26.78
C GLY A 12 31.08 36.09 -25.99
N ASN A 13 29.95 36.03 -26.71
CA ASN A 13 28.64 35.82 -26.10
C ASN A 13 28.64 34.46 -25.41
N PHE A 14 28.95 34.45 -24.12
CA PHE A 14 28.91 33.26 -23.29
C PHE A 14 27.45 32.85 -23.10
N SER A 15 27.06 31.76 -23.75
CA SER A 15 25.74 31.12 -23.60
C SER A 15 25.90 29.83 -22.82
N LEU A 16 25.13 29.70 -21.75
CA LEU A 16 25.05 28.51 -20.92
C LEU A 16 24.22 27.49 -21.70
N ASN A 17 24.86 26.43 -22.22
CA ASN A 17 24.17 25.35 -22.95
C ASN A 17 23.40 24.43 -21.97
N VAL A 18 22.42 25.01 -21.27
CA VAL A 18 21.66 24.43 -20.16
C VAL A 18 20.42 23.68 -20.65
N SER A 19 20.03 23.89 -21.91
CA SER A 19 18.79 23.38 -22.48
C SER A 19 18.78 21.86 -22.63
N GLY A 20 19.94 21.24 -22.88
CA GLY A 20 20.09 19.77 -22.92
C GLY A 20 19.94 19.09 -21.56
N VAL A 21 20.21 19.79 -20.45
CA VAL A 21 20.12 19.24 -19.09
C VAL A 21 18.71 19.41 -18.53
N ALA A 22 18.07 20.56 -18.75
CA ALA A 22 16.79 20.91 -18.14
C ALA A 22 15.63 19.94 -18.50
N GLY A 23 15.58 19.47 -19.75
CA GLY A 23 14.48 18.62 -20.22
C GLY A 23 14.47 17.19 -19.68
N PHE A 24 15.66 16.66 -19.35
CA PHE A 24 15.86 15.26 -18.94
C PHE A 24 16.19 15.12 -17.45
N PHE A 25 16.65 16.21 -16.81
CA PHE A 25 16.95 16.24 -15.38
C PHE A 25 15.66 16.36 -14.56
N GLY A 26 15.65 15.79 -13.35
CA GLY A 26 14.53 15.93 -12.41
C GLY A 26 13.26 15.15 -12.77
N GLY A 27 13.32 14.28 -13.78
CA GLY A 27 12.15 13.58 -14.32
C GLY A 27 11.57 12.52 -13.39
N ASP A 28 12.42 11.77 -12.68
CA ASP A 28 11.97 10.74 -11.75
C ASP A 28 11.34 11.37 -10.51
N GLU A 29 11.92 12.48 -10.02
CA GLU A 29 11.38 13.27 -8.93
C GLU A 29 10.04 13.92 -9.31
N ALA A 30 9.92 14.44 -10.52
CA ALA A 30 8.67 15.00 -11.02
C ALA A 30 7.58 13.92 -11.10
N ILE A 31 7.91 12.73 -11.61
CA ILE A 31 7.00 11.59 -11.67
C ILE A 31 6.54 11.18 -10.26
N SER A 32 7.47 11.01 -9.33
CA SER A 32 7.18 10.67 -7.94
C SER A 32 6.31 11.74 -7.26
N ALA A 33 6.63 13.02 -7.48
CA ALA A 33 5.83 14.13 -6.99
C ALA A 33 4.40 14.14 -7.55
N ILE A 34 4.18 13.69 -8.79
CA ILE A 34 2.84 13.59 -9.39
C ILE A 34 2.05 12.44 -8.75
N GLN A 35 2.66 11.35 -8.31
CA GLN A 35 1.94 10.26 -7.59
C GLN A 35 1.18 10.77 -6.37
N THR A 36 1.72 11.80 -5.70
CA THR A 36 1.07 12.44 -4.54
C THR A 36 -0.20 13.23 -4.88
N ILE A 37 -0.47 13.51 -6.15
CA ILE A 37 -1.52 14.46 -6.58
C ILE A 37 -2.93 14.00 -6.21
N HIS A 38 -3.15 12.69 -6.19
CA HIS A 38 -4.45 12.09 -5.87
C HIS A 38 -4.71 12.03 -4.37
N HIS A 39 -3.67 12.15 -3.53
CA HIS A 39 -3.80 12.12 -2.08
C HIS A 39 -4.29 13.45 -1.49
N TYR A 40 -3.99 14.58 -2.15
CA TYR A 40 -4.25 15.92 -1.60
C TYR A 40 -5.08 16.81 -2.51
N LYS A 41 -6.20 17.34 -1.99
CA LYS A 41 -7.19 18.09 -2.79
C LYS A 41 -6.62 19.33 -3.47
N ALA A 42 -5.70 20.03 -2.79
CA ALA A 42 -5.12 21.26 -3.29
C ALA A 42 -4.07 21.03 -4.39
N ARG A 43 -3.41 19.86 -4.42
CA ARG A 43 -2.24 19.62 -5.30
C ARG A 43 -2.54 19.81 -6.78
N ARG A 44 -3.76 19.46 -7.23
CA ARG A 44 -4.19 19.70 -8.62
C ARG A 44 -4.11 21.17 -9.06
N PHE A 45 -4.22 22.12 -8.12
CA PHE A 45 -4.15 23.56 -8.38
C PHE A 45 -2.78 24.17 -8.14
N LEU A 46 -1.79 23.39 -7.69
CA LEU A 46 -0.49 23.91 -7.22
C LEU A 46 0.65 23.68 -8.22
N GLY A 47 0.36 23.16 -9.41
CA GLY A 47 1.36 22.85 -10.44
C GLY A 47 1.84 24.03 -11.29
N TRP A 48 1.46 25.27 -10.97
CA TRP A 48 1.74 26.46 -11.78
C TRP A 48 3.17 26.99 -11.61
N TYR A 49 4.16 26.16 -11.88
CA TYR A 49 5.58 26.48 -11.81
C TYR A 49 6.33 25.81 -12.97
N ASN A 50 7.51 26.32 -13.29
CA ASN A 50 8.33 25.81 -14.39
C ASN A 50 9.05 24.52 -13.97
N SER A 51 8.35 23.38 -14.07
CA SER A 51 8.83 22.08 -13.59
C SER A 51 9.87 21.45 -14.53
N PRO A 52 10.93 20.83 -13.98
CA PRO A 52 11.83 19.97 -14.74
C PRO A 52 11.18 18.65 -15.16
N GLY A 53 11.86 17.91 -16.03
CA GLY A 53 11.51 16.53 -16.37
C GLY A 53 10.33 16.38 -17.33
N SER A 54 10.01 17.41 -18.12
CA SER A 54 8.85 17.42 -19.03
C SER A 54 8.85 16.25 -20.02
N TRP A 55 10.02 15.77 -20.46
CA TRP A 55 10.12 14.58 -21.29
C TRP A 55 9.60 13.32 -20.59
N ASN A 56 10.11 13.04 -19.38
CA ASN A 56 9.78 11.82 -18.65
C ASN A 56 8.31 11.84 -18.24
N VAL A 57 7.81 12.98 -17.77
CA VAL A 57 6.39 13.17 -17.43
C VAL A 57 5.50 13.06 -18.67
N GLY A 58 5.87 13.73 -19.77
CA GLY A 58 5.12 13.68 -21.02
C GLY A 58 5.03 12.27 -21.57
N LYS A 59 6.17 11.55 -21.65
CA LYS A 59 6.22 10.13 -22.02
C LYS A 59 5.30 9.28 -21.15
N LYS A 60 5.32 9.51 -19.84
CA LYS A 60 4.47 8.81 -18.88
C LYS A 60 2.98 9.10 -19.15
N PHE A 61 2.58 10.35 -19.38
CA PHE A 61 1.18 10.68 -19.70
C PHE A 61 0.73 10.18 -21.06
N GLY A 62 1.60 10.19 -22.07
CA GLY A 62 1.28 9.64 -23.39
C GLY A 62 0.88 8.17 -23.30
N LYS A 63 1.63 7.37 -22.54
CA LYS A 63 1.29 5.95 -22.26
C LYS A 63 -0.06 5.80 -21.55
N LEU A 64 -0.43 6.76 -20.71
CA LEU A 64 -1.71 6.74 -20.01
C LEU A 64 -2.89 7.05 -20.95
N ALA A 65 -2.68 7.80 -22.04
CA ALA A 65 -3.74 8.29 -22.92
C ALA A 65 -4.38 7.22 -23.82
N LYS A 66 -3.92 5.96 -23.80
CA LYS A 66 -4.49 4.78 -24.51
C LYS A 66 -4.95 5.09 -25.94
N SER A 67 -4.01 5.47 -26.80
CA SER A 67 -4.30 5.80 -28.20
C SER A 67 -3.13 5.41 -29.09
N ARG A 68 -3.45 4.91 -30.29
CA ARG A 68 -2.46 4.47 -31.29
C ARG A 68 -1.37 5.50 -31.59
N PHE A 69 -1.71 6.79 -31.55
CA PHE A 69 -0.73 7.85 -31.74
C PHE A 69 0.34 7.82 -30.64
N TRP A 70 -0.09 7.69 -29.38
CA TRP A 70 0.82 7.62 -28.24
C TRP A 70 1.53 6.29 -28.14
N ASP A 71 0.90 5.19 -28.53
CA ASP A 71 1.53 3.86 -28.54
C ASP A 71 2.69 3.81 -29.56
N GLY A 72 2.55 4.51 -30.69
CA GLY A 72 3.61 4.67 -31.68
C GLY A 72 4.76 5.56 -31.21
N LEU A 73 4.47 6.65 -30.49
CA LEU A 73 5.49 7.56 -29.98
C LEU A 73 6.20 7.03 -28.72
N PHE A 74 5.47 6.31 -27.86
CA PHE A 74 5.93 5.81 -26.58
C PHE A 74 5.52 4.34 -26.36
N PRO A 75 6.18 3.39 -27.03
CA PRO A 75 5.82 1.98 -26.93
C PRO A 75 5.96 1.45 -25.49
N GLY A 76 5.07 0.53 -25.14
CA GLY A 76 5.04 -0.15 -23.85
C GLY A 76 3.69 -0.82 -23.59
N PRO A 77 3.58 -1.62 -22.51
CA PRO A 77 2.30 -2.16 -22.09
C PRO A 77 1.38 -1.04 -21.60
N ASP A 78 0.09 -1.15 -21.91
CA ASP A 78 -0.94 -0.31 -21.32
C ASP A 78 -1.06 -0.62 -19.82
N GLU A 79 -0.67 0.33 -18.98
CA GLU A 79 -0.81 0.19 -17.53
C GLU A 79 -2.12 0.82 -17.05
N GLU A 80 -2.76 0.21 -16.05
CA GLU A 80 -3.90 0.82 -15.37
C GLU A 80 -3.44 2.09 -14.62
N PRO A 81 -4.21 3.19 -14.65
CA PRO A 81 -3.78 4.44 -14.03
C PRO A 81 -3.41 4.33 -12.55
N ALA A 82 -4.13 3.54 -11.75
CA ALA A 82 -3.80 3.36 -10.34
C ALA A 82 -2.43 2.68 -10.13
N LYS A 83 -2.11 1.66 -10.95
CA LYS A 83 -0.80 1.01 -10.94
C LYS A 83 0.31 1.96 -11.40
N PHE A 84 0.02 2.78 -12.41
CA PHE A 84 0.93 3.78 -12.93
C PHE A 84 1.31 4.85 -11.88
N PHE A 85 0.36 5.24 -11.03
CA PHE A 85 0.61 6.16 -9.91
C PHE A 85 1.06 5.46 -8.62
N GLU A 86 1.44 4.17 -8.69
CA GLU A 86 1.86 3.36 -7.55
C GLU A 86 0.85 3.36 -6.39
N LEU A 87 -0.43 3.56 -6.72
CA LEU A 87 -1.55 3.38 -5.81
C LEU A 87 -1.97 1.91 -5.72
N ASP A 88 -1.48 1.08 -6.65
CA ASP A 88 -1.76 -0.35 -6.71
C ASP A 88 -0.56 -1.09 -7.35
N GLY A 89 -0.59 -2.42 -7.31
CA GLY A 89 0.33 -3.28 -8.05
C GLY A 89 1.36 -4.03 -7.20
N LYS A 90 1.41 -3.81 -5.88
CA LYS A 90 2.20 -4.67 -4.99
C LYS A 90 1.45 -5.96 -4.70
N GLN A 91 2.19 -7.07 -4.68
CA GLN A 91 1.65 -8.38 -4.34
C GLN A 91 1.53 -8.52 -2.82
N GLY A 92 0.35 -8.92 -2.37
CA GLY A 92 0.06 -9.22 -0.98
C GLY A 92 0.40 -10.67 -0.61
N PRO A 93 0.38 -10.98 0.70
CA PRO A 93 0.72 -12.29 1.24
C PRO A 93 -0.29 -13.38 0.85
N LYS A 94 0.06 -14.63 1.15
CA LYS A 94 -0.83 -15.78 0.96
C LYS A 94 -2.06 -15.63 1.84
N TYR A 95 -3.24 -15.89 1.27
CA TYR A 95 -4.51 -15.97 1.98
C TYR A 95 -5.03 -17.39 2.02
N VAL A 96 -5.47 -17.84 3.19
CA VAL A 96 -6.14 -19.14 3.39
C VAL A 96 -7.48 -18.90 4.05
N ALA A 97 -8.56 -19.19 3.31
CA ALA A 97 -9.92 -19.11 3.82
C ALA A 97 -10.20 -20.26 4.81
N SER A 98 -10.95 -19.96 5.86
CA SER A 98 -11.30 -20.95 6.89
C SER A 98 -12.44 -21.88 6.49
N ARG A 99 -13.33 -21.45 5.58
CA ARG A 99 -14.60 -22.14 5.27
C ARG A 99 -14.83 -22.43 3.79
N SER A 100 -14.39 -21.56 2.89
CA SER A 100 -14.58 -21.74 1.45
C SER A 100 -13.53 -22.67 0.82
N GLY A 101 -12.49 -23.07 1.56
CA GLY A 101 -11.36 -23.82 1.04
C GLY A 101 -10.48 -23.04 0.05
N SER A 102 -10.77 -21.76 -0.17
CA SER A 102 -10.02 -20.92 -1.10
C SER A 102 -8.63 -20.61 -0.58
N ILE A 103 -7.62 -20.82 -1.42
CA ILE A 103 -6.24 -20.45 -1.15
C ILE A 103 -5.81 -19.50 -2.26
N LEU A 104 -5.41 -18.29 -1.89
CA LEU A 104 -4.80 -17.33 -2.80
C LEU A 104 -3.31 -17.29 -2.46
N GLU A 105 -2.46 -17.79 -3.35
CA GLU A 105 -1.01 -17.76 -3.13
C GLU A 105 -0.47 -16.33 -3.05
N HIS A 106 -1.08 -15.41 -3.80
CA HIS A 106 -0.81 -13.98 -3.74
C HIS A 106 -2.12 -13.21 -3.67
N THR A 107 -2.19 -12.25 -2.76
CA THR A 107 -3.31 -11.30 -2.65
C THR A 107 -2.98 -9.97 -3.31
N GLY A 108 -3.95 -9.05 -3.36
CA GLY A 108 -3.79 -7.71 -3.92
C GLY A 108 -3.07 -6.73 -3.00
N HIS A 109 -2.92 -5.50 -3.49
CA HIS A 109 -2.18 -4.43 -2.83
C HIS A 109 -2.77 -4.01 -1.47
N LEU A 110 -4.09 -4.10 -1.30
CA LEU A 110 -4.75 -3.77 -0.03
C LEU A 110 -4.33 -4.73 1.10
N ALA A 111 -4.26 -6.04 0.81
CA ALA A 111 -3.76 -7.04 1.75
C ALA A 111 -2.27 -6.86 2.05
N TYR A 112 -1.48 -6.41 1.08
CA TYR A 112 -0.09 -6.02 1.30
C TYR A 112 0.00 -4.88 2.34
N LEU A 113 -0.76 -3.80 2.16
CA LEU A 113 -0.75 -2.64 3.07
C LEU A 113 -1.23 -3.03 4.48
N ILE A 114 -2.27 -3.85 4.59
CA ILE A 114 -2.75 -4.37 5.89
C ILE A 114 -1.67 -5.23 6.57
N MET A 115 -0.93 -6.04 5.81
CA MET A 115 0.16 -6.85 6.36
C MET A 115 1.31 -5.97 6.86
N GLN A 116 1.72 -4.94 6.11
CA GLN A 116 2.75 -3.99 6.58
C GLN A 116 2.31 -3.29 7.87
N LYS A 117 1.06 -2.81 7.93
CA LYS A 117 0.51 -2.22 9.14
C LYS A 117 0.62 -3.13 10.34
N SER A 118 0.22 -4.39 10.15
CA SER A 118 0.26 -5.42 11.18
C SER A 118 1.67 -5.64 11.73
N LYS A 119 2.70 -5.56 10.88
CA LYS A 119 4.10 -5.68 11.30
C LYS A 119 4.55 -4.52 12.18
N GLU A 120 4.07 -3.32 11.91
CA GLU A 120 4.39 -2.13 12.70
C GLU A 120 3.63 -2.07 14.04
N GLU A 121 2.43 -2.63 14.11
CA GLU A 121 1.60 -2.56 15.31
C GLU A 121 2.25 -3.24 16.53
N LEU A 122 2.21 -2.54 17.67
CA LEU A 122 2.67 -3.07 18.95
C LEU A 122 1.68 -4.09 19.48
N GLY A 123 2.14 -5.33 19.67
CA GLY A 123 1.28 -6.41 20.15
C GLY A 123 1.38 -6.68 21.64
N LYS A 124 0.27 -7.13 22.24
CA LYS A 124 0.22 -7.65 23.60
C LYS A 124 1.09 -8.91 23.71
N GLN A 125 2.08 -8.90 24.60
CA GLN A 125 2.96 -10.05 24.82
C GLN A 125 2.22 -11.15 25.58
N VAL A 126 2.15 -12.35 24.99
CA VAL A 126 1.49 -13.49 25.62
C VAL A 126 2.51 -14.26 26.46
N LYS A 127 2.27 -14.33 27.78
CA LYS A 127 3.13 -15.07 28.72
C LYS A 127 3.17 -16.55 28.36
N GLY A 128 4.35 -17.13 28.29
CA GLY A 128 4.51 -18.54 27.94
C GLY A 128 5.95 -18.91 27.60
N ARG A 129 6.11 -20.12 27.05
CA ARG A 129 7.38 -20.57 26.49
C ARG A 129 7.73 -19.69 25.29
N ILE A 130 9.02 -19.42 25.10
CA ILE A 130 9.52 -18.66 23.95
C ILE A 130 10.50 -19.53 23.18
N THR A 131 10.21 -19.78 21.91
CA THR A 131 11.13 -20.39 20.95
C THR A 131 11.38 -19.46 19.77
N LYS A 132 10.29 -18.98 19.16
CA LYS A 132 10.30 -18.04 18.04
C LYS A 132 9.05 -17.20 18.14
N ARG A 133 9.22 -15.87 18.18
CA ARG A 133 8.08 -14.96 18.30
C ARG A 133 7.24 -15.02 17.02
N ASN A 134 5.92 -15.15 17.18
CA ASN A 134 4.94 -15.14 16.10
C ASN A 134 3.93 -14.04 16.42
N LYS A 135 3.63 -13.18 15.46
CA LYS A 135 2.67 -12.10 15.63
C LYS A 135 1.36 -12.51 14.97
N VAL A 136 0.26 -12.44 15.72
CA VAL A 136 -1.07 -12.65 15.17
C VAL A 136 -1.90 -11.40 15.42
N THR A 137 -2.43 -10.84 14.35
CA THR A 137 -3.28 -9.66 14.37
C THR A 137 -4.68 -10.06 13.97
N ILE A 138 -5.67 -9.71 14.79
CA ILE A 138 -7.08 -9.93 14.48
C ILE A 138 -7.64 -8.64 13.89
N ILE A 139 -8.25 -8.74 12.72
CA ILE A 139 -8.95 -7.65 12.05
C ILE A 139 -10.39 -8.06 11.84
N LYS A 140 -11.32 -7.36 12.49
CA LYS A 140 -12.76 -7.52 12.28
C LYS A 140 -13.20 -6.57 11.17
N THR A 141 -13.59 -7.11 10.03
CA THR A 141 -13.98 -6.31 8.86
C THR A 141 -15.44 -5.90 8.95
N GLN A 142 -15.68 -4.62 8.66
CA GLN A 142 -17.02 -4.02 8.55
C GLN A 142 -16.98 -2.99 7.43
N LEU A 143 -16.96 -3.45 6.18
CA LEU A 143 -16.98 -2.56 5.03
C LEU A 143 -18.41 -2.14 4.70
N GLU A 144 -18.57 -0.87 4.35
CA GLU A 144 -19.72 -0.37 3.60
C GLU A 144 -19.42 -0.45 2.10
N PRO A 145 -20.44 -0.63 1.23
CA PRO A 145 -20.23 -0.80 -0.20
C PRO A 145 -19.59 0.44 -0.85
N VAL A 146 -18.62 0.18 -1.75
CA VAL A 146 -17.94 1.07 -2.72
C VAL A 146 -17.82 2.54 -2.29
N ARG A 147 -16.60 2.95 -1.91
CA ARG A 147 -16.31 4.31 -1.46
C ARG A 147 -15.46 5.08 -2.47
N GLU A 148 -15.98 6.23 -2.91
CA GLU A 148 -15.12 7.30 -3.41
C GLU A 148 -14.28 7.81 -2.24
N ILE A 149 -12.97 7.84 -2.41
CA ILE A 149 -12.05 8.21 -1.36
C ILE A 149 -11.80 9.71 -1.46
N PRO A 150 -12.24 10.52 -0.48
CA PRO A 150 -12.07 11.95 -0.56
C PRO A 150 -10.59 12.33 -0.39
N PRO A 151 -10.05 13.23 -1.23
CA PRO A 151 -8.68 13.67 -1.09
C PRO A 151 -8.49 14.48 0.20
N ARG A 152 -7.34 14.29 0.86
CA ARG A 152 -7.03 14.94 2.15
C ARG A 152 -6.73 16.43 1.98
N ARG A 153 -7.00 17.22 3.04
CA ARG A 153 -6.45 18.57 3.20
C ARG A 153 -5.05 18.46 3.81
N GLY A 154 -4.05 19.05 3.17
CA GLY A 154 -2.65 18.97 3.61
C GLY A 154 -1.99 20.35 3.71
N HIS A 155 -1.08 20.50 4.67
CA HIS A 155 -0.31 21.73 4.92
C HIS A 155 0.73 22.02 3.82
N HIS A 156 1.00 21.07 2.92
CA HIS A 156 1.93 21.21 1.79
C HIS A 156 1.55 22.33 0.79
N THR A 157 0.33 22.87 0.90
CA THR A 157 -0.16 24.01 0.11
C THR A 157 0.73 25.23 0.26
N LEU A 158 1.29 25.48 1.45
CA LEU A 158 2.14 26.65 1.71
C LEU A 158 3.51 26.53 1.04
N VAL A 159 4.10 25.33 1.03
CA VAL A 159 5.42 25.08 0.42
C VAL A 159 5.37 25.26 -1.10
N ALA A 160 4.23 24.96 -1.72
CA ALA A 160 4.02 25.13 -3.16
C ALA A 160 4.05 26.59 -3.62
N ILE A 161 3.81 27.56 -2.72
CA ILE A 161 3.83 28.99 -3.08
C ILE A 161 5.22 29.43 -3.53
N LEU A 162 6.28 28.85 -2.95
CA LEU A 162 7.66 29.23 -3.25
C LEU A 162 8.03 28.99 -4.72
N PRO A 163 7.96 27.76 -5.29
CA PRO A 163 8.31 27.54 -6.69
C PRO A 163 7.39 28.29 -7.67
N ILE A 164 6.12 28.50 -7.32
CA ILE A 164 5.18 29.32 -8.11
C ILE A 164 5.69 30.77 -8.15
N ALA A 165 5.93 31.38 -6.99
CA ALA A 165 6.39 32.76 -6.89
C ALA A 165 7.72 32.96 -7.61
N VAL A 166 8.68 32.04 -7.44
CA VAL A 166 9.97 32.09 -8.14
C VAL A 166 9.79 32.00 -9.65
N SER A 167 8.92 31.10 -10.13
CA SER A 167 8.67 30.93 -11.58
C SER A 167 8.03 32.17 -12.20
N PHE A 168 7.00 32.73 -11.57
CA PHE A 168 6.35 33.95 -12.05
C PHE A 168 7.28 35.18 -11.98
N THR A 169 8.10 35.29 -10.92
CA THR A 169 9.08 36.37 -10.79
C THR A 169 10.16 36.27 -11.86
N ALA A 170 10.73 35.08 -12.07
CA ALA A 170 11.70 34.83 -13.14
C ALA A 170 11.10 35.15 -14.52
N CYS A 171 9.86 34.74 -14.76
CA CYS A 171 9.13 35.08 -15.98
C CYS A 171 9.02 36.60 -16.15
N ALA A 172 8.50 37.32 -15.15
CA ALA A 172 8.32 38.77 -15.21
C ALA A 172 9.64 39.53 -15.42
N LEU A 173 10.72 39.11 -14.75
CA LEU A 173 12.04 39.71 -14.91
C LEU A 173 12.59 39.53 -16.32
N CYS A 174 12.46 38.34 -16.93
CA CYS A 174 12.85 38.12 -18.32
C CYS A 174 12.07 39.03 -19.28
N GLY A 175 10.76 39.20 -19.07
CA GLY A 175 9.93 40.10 -19.87
C GLY A 175 10.36 41.56 -19.73
N TRP A 176 10.66 42.00 -18.50
CA TRP A 176 11.18 43.35 -18.23
C TRP A 176 12.50 43.61 -18.95
N THR A 177 13.42 42.65 -18.93
CA THR A 177 14.72 42.77 -19.60
C THR A 177 14.65 42.55 -21.11
N ASN A 178 13.45 42.47 -21.70
CA ASN A 178 13.20 42.19 -23.12
C ASN A 178 13.76 40.84 -23.62
N ASP A 179 13.96 39.88 -22.72
CA ASP A 179 14.34 38.50 -23.08
C ASP A 179 13.07 37.67 -23.32
N TRP A 180 12.48 37.90 -24.49
CA TRP A 180 11.21 37.30 -24.89
C TRP A 180 11.30 35.78 -25.09
N PHE A 181 12.47 35.25 -25.43
CA PHE A 181 12.69 33.81 -25.57
C PHE A 181 12.59 33.11 -24.22
N CYS A 182 13.37 33.56 -23.22
CA CYS A 182 13.30 32.99 -21.88
C CYS A 182 11.94 33.27 -21.21
N PHE A 183 11.37 34.47 -21.37
CA PHE A 183 10.01 34.78 -20.91
C PHE A 183 8.98 33.75 -21.42
N SER A 184 8.94 33.53 -22.74
CA SER A 184 7.93 32.65 -23.36
C SER A 184 8.10 31.20 -22.91
N MET A 185 9.35 30.73 -22.74
CA MET A 185 9.64 29.36 -22.34
C MET A 185 9.41 29.07 -20.86
N ILE A 186 9.63 30.05 -19.99
CA ILE A 186 9.25 29.95 -18.57
C ILE A 186 7.72 29.94 -18.46
N LEU A 187 7.04 30.85 -19.17
CA LEU A 187 5.57 30.92 -19.19
C LEU A 187 4.95 29.63 -19.72
N LEU A 188 5.47 29.09 -20.82
CA LEU A 188 5.03 27.81 -21.38
C LEU A 188 5.21 26.67 -20.36
N GLY A 189 6.32 26.64 -19.63
CA GLY A 189 6.54 25.68 -18.55
C GLY A 189 5.52 25.79 -17.42
N ILE A 190 5.24 27.02 -16.94
CA ILE A 190 4.22 27.29 -15.92
C ILE A 190 2.84 26.78 -16.37
N VAL A 191 2.44 27.10 -17.60
CA VAL A 191 1.13 26.72 -18.16
C VAL A 191 1.06 25.21 -18.37
N SER A 192 2.10 24.61 -18.97
CA SER A 192 2.18 23.17 -19.24
C SER A 192 2.06 22.35 -17.96
N SER A 193 2.82 22.70 -16.93
CA SER A 193 2.80 22.04 -15.63
C SER A 193 1.48 22.26 -14.88
N GLY A 194 0.95 23.49 -14.93
CA GLY A 194 -0.32 23.85 -14.28
C GLY A 194 -1.51 23.09 -14.87
N VAL A 195 -1.66 23.12 -16.20
CA VAL A 195 -2.72 22.40 -16.92
C VAL A 195 -2.59 20.88 -16.72
N SER A 196 -1.37 20.35 -16.82
CA SER A 196 -1.10 18.94 -16.56
C SER A 196 -1.51 18.51 -15.15
N SER A 197 -1.19 19.32 -14.14
CA SER A 197 -1.56 19.05 -12.74
C SER A 197 -3.07 19.10 -12.52
N LEU A 198 -3.79 19.99 -13.22
CA LEU A 198 -5.23 20.06 -13.17
C LEU A 198 -5.89 18.81 -13.78
N VAL A 199 -5.45 18.41 -14.98
CA VAL A 199 -6.00 17.26 -15.69
C VAL A 199 -5.71 15.97 -14.94
N ILE A 200 -4.45 15.75 -14.53
CA ILE A 200 -4.11 14.53 -13.79
C ILE A 200 -4.77 14.51 -12.42
N GLY A 201 -4.74 15.63 -11.68
CA GLY A 201 -5.36 15.74 -10.36
C GLY A 201 -6.88 15.81 -10.37
N SER A 202 -7.53 15.72 -11.54
CA SER A 202 -8.99 15.65 -11.65
C SER A 202 -9.56 14.26 -11.39
N ALA A 203 -8.70 13.22 -11.40
CA ALA A 203 -9.14 11.85 -11.23
C ALA A 203 -9.76 11.59 -9.87
N ARG A 204 -10.77 10.72 -9.84
CA ARG A 204 -11.39 10.23 -8.61
C ARG A 204 -10.78 8.89 -8.23
N LEU A 205 -10.22 8.84 -7.02
CA LEU A 205 -9.75 7.60 -6.43
C LEU A 205 -10.93 6.82 -5.86
N LYS A 206 -11.13 5.61 -6.35
CA LYS A 206 -12.15 4.67 -5.89
C LYS A 206 -11.51 3.39 -5.41
N LEU A 207 -12.10 2.82 -4.36
CA LEU A 207 -11.83 1.45 -3.96
C LEU A 207 -12.83 0.54 -4.66
N GLN A 208 -12.35 -0.26 -5.62
CA GLN A 208 -13.18 -1.27 -6.26
C GLN A 208 -13.12 -2.56 -5.44
N GLY A 209 -14.25 -2.89 -4.81
CA GLY A 209 -14.46 -4.16 -4.15
C GLY A 209 -14.75 -5.30 -5.14
N VAL A 210 -14.76 -6.53 -4.61
CA VAL A 210 -15.15 -7.71 -5.37
C VAL A 210 -16.53 -8.15 -4.90
N ASN A 211 -17.48 -8.21 -5.84
CA ASN A 211 -18.82 -8.71 -5.56
C ASN A 211 -18.74 -10.19 -5.18
N SER A 212 -19.39 -10.55 -4.08
CA SER A 212 -19.46 -11.92 -3.59
C SER A 212 -20.80 -12.55 -3.95
N ALA A 213 -20.81 -13.86 -4.14
CA ALA A 213 -22.06 -14.60 -4.34
C ALA A 213 -22.96 -14.46 -3.09
N PRO A 214 -24.27 -14.23 -3.23
CA PRO A 214 -25.17 -14.05 -2.08
C PRO A 214 -25.17 -15.23 -1.08
N THR A 215 -24.83 -16.42 -1.56
CA THR A 215 -24.77 -17.66 -0.78
C THR A 215 -23.37 -18.01 -0.30
N ALA A 216 -22.38 -17.13 -0.49
CA ALA A 216 -21.01 -17.40 -0.06
C ALA A 216 -20.94 -17.49 1.48
N PRO A 217 -20.17 -18.45 2.04
CA PRO A 217 -19.91 -18.47 3.47
C PRO A 217 -19.14 -17.21 3.89
N PRO A 218 -19.07 -16.88 5.20
CA PRO A 218 -18.22 -15.79 5.68
C PRO A 218 -16.79 -15.93 5.19
N GLY A 219 -16.17 -14.79 4.87
CA GLY A 219 -14.80 -14.73 4.34
C GLY A 219 -13.73 -14.83 5.41
N ASP A 220 -14.02 -15.44 6.55
CA ASP A 220 -13.06 -15.56 7.64
C ASP A 220 -11.83 -16.34 7.16
N GLY A 221 -10.63 -15.84 7.44
CA GLY A 221 -9.39 -16.48 6.98
C GLY A 221 -8.14 -15.83 7.52
N MET A 222 -6.98 -16.25 7.00
CA MET A 222 -5.68 -15.74 7.44
C MET A 222 -4.81 -15.28 6.27
N LEU A 223 -4.21 -14.11 6.41
CA LEU A 223 -3.06 -13.68 5.62
C LEU A 223 -1.78 -14.15 6.33
N MET A 224 -0.86 -14.75 5.58
CA MET A 224 0.36 -15.35 6.13
C MET A 224 1.59 -14.77 5.46
N ASP A 225 2.47 -14.16 6.25
CA ASP A 225 3.79 -13.70 5.81
C ASP A 225 4.86 -14.09 6.85
N GLY A 226 5.47 -15.27 6.64
CA GLY A 226 6.48 -15.80 7.55
C GLY A 226 5.92 -16.16 8.94
N ASP A 227 6.24 -15.33 9.95
CA ASP A 227 5.77 -15.45 11.33
C ASP A 227 4.72 -14.38 11.71
N ASP A 228 4.40 -13.48 10.77
CA ASP A 228 3.36 -12.47 10.90
C ASP A 228 2.07 -12.96 10.23
N ILE A 229 0.99 -12.96 10.99
CA ILE A 229 -0.28 -13.55 10.58
C ILE A 229 -1.40 -12.58 10.87
N VAL A 230 -2.26 -12.33 9.89
CA VAL A 230 -3.42 -11.46 10.04
C VAL A 230 -4.68 -12.28 9.85
N LEU A 231 -5.51 -12.37 10.88
CA LEU A 231 -6.82 -13.02 10.83
C LEU A 231 -7.84 -11.98 10.37
N LEU A 232 -8.43 -12.22 9.20
CA LEU A 232 -9.53 -11.42 8.68
C LEU A 232 -10.83 -12.08 9.09
N LEU A 233 -11.69 -11.37 9.82
CA LEU A 233 -12.97 -11.87 10.32
C LEU A 233 -14.12 -10.99 9.82
N GLY A 234 -15.00 -11.53 8.97
CA GLY A 234 -16.16 -10.80 8.48
C GLY A 234 -16.85 -11.41 7.26
N LYS A 235 -17.59 -10.59 6.53
CA LYS A 235 -18.34 -11.03 5.35
C LYS A 235 -17.39 -11.37 4.20
N GLU A 236 -17.79 -12.27 3.30
CA GLU A 236 -16.98 -12.61 2.13
C GLU A 236 -16.68 -11.39 1.26
N GLU A 237 -17.64 -10.49 1.04
CA GLU A 237 -17.44 -9.26 0.27
C GLU A 237 -16.35 -8.35 0.86
N ASP A 238 -16.35 -8.18 2.17
CA ASP A 238 -15.38 -7.37 2.91
C ASP A 238 -13.97 -7.95 2.78
N VAL A 239 -13.84 -9.26 2.99
CA VAL A 239 -12.54 -9.95 2.91
C VAL A 239 -12.08 -10.10 1.46
N ALA A 240 -12.99 -10.33 0.52
CA ALA A 240 -12.70 -10.33 -0.91
C ALA A 240 -12.20 -8.96 -1.37
N THR A 241 -12.78 -7.87 -0.85
CA THR A 241 -12.29 -6.51 -1.11
C THR A 241 -10.88 -6.32 -0.58
N ILE A 242 -10.55 -6.77 0.62
CA ILE A 242 -9.17 -6.70 1.15
C ILE A 242 -8.19 -7.57 0.34
N THR A 243 -8.58 -8.79 0.01
CA THR A 243 -7.68 -9.79 -0.58
C THR A 243 -7.52 -9.63 -2.10
N ARG A 244 -8.54 -9.11 -2.79
CA ARG A 244 -8.61 -9.05 -4.27
C ARG A 244 -9.05 -7.70 -4.81
N GLY A 245 -9.52 -6.79 -3.96
CA GLY A 245 -9.91 -5.44 -4.39
C GLY A 245 -8.71 -4.63 -4.87
N LYS A 246 -9.02 -3.57 -5.59
CA LYS A 246 -8.02 -2.71 -6.23
C LYS A 246 -8.38 -1.24 -6.15
N PHE A 247 -7.37 -0.38 -6.20
CA PHE A 247 -7.59 1.05 -6.39
C PHE A 247 -7.81 1.35 -7.87
N ILE A 248 -8.74 2.25 -8.15
CA ILE A 248 -9.00 2.75 -9.50
C ILE A 248 -8.96 4.26 -9.49
N LEU A 249 -8.35 4.82 -10.53
CA LEU A 249 -8.44 6.23 -10.83
C LEU A 249 -9.32 6.42 -12.06
N GLU A 250 -10.45 7.08 -11.88
CA GLU A 250 -11.39 7.42 -12.95
C GLU A 250 -11.18 8.87 -13.41
N TYR A 251 -10.98 9.05 -14.72
CA TYR A 251 -10.69 10.34 -15.37
C TYR A 251 -11.84 10.86 -16.24
N ASP A 252 -13.08 10.40 -16.08
CA ASP A 252 -14.21 10.83 -16.93
C ASP A 252 -14.63 12.30 -16.63
N PRO A 253 -14.66 13.24 -17.61
CA PRO A 253 -14.41 13.14 -19.06
C PRO A 253 -13.01 13.59 -19.54
N TRP A 254 -12.07 13.84 -18.62
CA TRP A 254 -10.72 14.36 -18.86
C TRP A 254 -9.71 13.37 -19.46
N TYR A 255 -10.10 12.12 -19.75
CA TYR A 255 -9.16 11.10 -20.27
C TYR A 255 -8.45 11.55 -21.56
N ALA A 256 -9.19 12.14 -22.50
CA ALA A 256 -8.63 12.65 -23.75
C ALA A 256 -7.64 13.82 -23.51
N ALA A 257 -7.84 14.60 -22.44
CA ALA A 257 -6.97 15.71 -22.10
C ALA A 257 -5.58 15.26 -21.62
N ILE A 258 -5.45 14.03 -21.10
CA ILE A 258 -4.15 13.46 -20.69
C ILE A 258 -3.17 13.42 -21.87
N GLY A 259 -3.65 13.00 -23.05
CA GLY A 259 -2.87 13.02 -24.28
C GLY A 259 -2.46 14.44 -24.69
N LEU A 260 -3.37 15.41 -24.59
CA LEU A 260 -3.04 16.82 -24.88
C LEU A 260 -1.99 17.38 -23.91
N CYS A 261 -2.04 17.01 -22.63
CA CYS A 261 -1.00 17.36 -21.65
C CYS A 261 0.36 16.74 -22.02
N SER A 262 0.38 15.47 -22.42
CA SER A 262 1.59 14.81 -22.94
C SER A 262 2.18 15.58 -24.13
N LEU A 263 1.35 15.96 -25.10
CA LEU A 263 1.80 16.73 -26.27
C LEU A 263 2.35 18.10 -25.87
N LEU A 264 1.66 18.80 -24.97
CA LEU A 264 2.07 20.10 -24.48
C LEU A 264 3.44 20.04 -23.77
N LEU A 265 3.69 18.99 -22.96
CA LEU A 265 4.97 18.77 -22.29
C LEU A 265 6.11 18.46 -23.29
N VAL A 266 5.82 17.70 -24.36
CA VAL A 266 6.80 17.44 -25.43
C VAL A 266 7.11 18.71 -26.22
N ILE A 267 6.09 19.52 -26.56
CA ILE A 267 6.27 20.81 -27.22
C ILE A 267 7.08 21.76 -26.33
N GLN A 268 6.77 21.81 -25.03
CA GLN A 268 7.52 22.59 -24.05
C GLN A 268 9.00 22.19 -24.04
N LEU A 269 9.30 20.89 -24.00
CA LEU A 269 10.68 20.38 -24.05
C LEU A 269 11.40 20.86 -25.31
N LEU A 270 10.80 20.64 -26.49
CA LEU A 270 11.41 21.00 -27.77
C LEU A 270 11.62 22.52 -27.88
N GLY A 271 10.63 23.30 -27.44
CA GLY A 271 10.75 24.75 -27.38
C GLY A 271 11.87 25.20 -26.46
N GLN A 272 11.98 24.61 -25.27
CA GLN A 272 13.04 24.92 -24.31
C GLN A 272 14.43 24.54 -24.84
N LEU A 273 14.54 23.42 -25.55
CA LEU A 273 15.80 22.97 -26.17
C LEU A 273 16.31 23.97 -27.21
N LEU A 274 15.41 24.50 -28.04
CA LEU A 274 15.72 25.35 -29.20
C LEU A 274 15.83 26.84 -28.86
N LEU A 275 14.98 27.35 -27.97
CA LEU A 275 14.79 28.78 -27.75
C LEU A 275 15.57 29.32 -26.54
N ILE A 276 15.80 28.51 -25.49
CA ILE A 276 16.56 28.97 -24.31
C ILE A 276 18.01 29.34 -24.64
N PRO A 277 18.76 28.57 -25.46
CA PRO A 277 20.13 28.96 -25.83
C PRO A 277 20.23 30.28 -26.60
N GLN A 278 19.13 30.72 -27.22
CA GLN A 278 19.04 31.99 -27.93
C GLN A 278 18.70 33.17 -27.00
N GLY A 279 18.30 32.90 -25.76
CA GLY A 279 18.08 33.91 -24.73
C GLY A 279 19.38 34.55 -24.23
N THR A 280 19.24 35.66 -23.52
CA THR A 280 20.35 36.34 -22.86
C THR A 280 20.88 35.50 -21.69
N LEU A 281 22.12 35.75 -21.27
CA LEU A 281 22.70 35.08 -20.09
C LEU A 281 21.82 35.29 -18.85
N PHE A 282 21.27 36.50 -18.67
CA PHE A 282 20.36 36.79 -17.57
C PHE A 282 19.09 35.93 -17.61
N GLY A 283 18.44 35.84 -18.78
CA GLY A 283 17.25 35.02 -18.95
C GLY A 283 17.51 33.53 -18.74
N GLN A 284 18.66 33.02 -19.18
CA GLN A 284 19.09 31.65 -18.94
C GLN A 284 19.29 31.36 -17.44
N ILE A 285 19.87 32.30 -16.69
CA ILE A 285 20.01 32.18 -15.23
C ILE A 285 18.64 32.20 -14.53
N MET A 286 17.73 33.08 -14.95
CA MET A 286 16.36 33.13 -14.42
C MET A 286 15.61 31.82 -14.69
N PHE A 287 15.74 31.29 -15.91
CA PHE A 287 15.19 30.00 -16.30
C PHE A 287 15.73 28.89 -15.38
N LEU A 288 17.05 28.77 -15.24
CA LEU A 288 17.69 27.76 -14.40
C LEU A 288 17.29 27.89 -12.93
N SER A 289 17.15 29.12 -12.42
CA SER A 289 16.73 29.38 -11.04
C SER A 289 15.29 28.92 -10.78
N SER A 290 14.37 29.18 -11.72
CA SER A 290 12.99 28.70 -11.65
C SER A 290 12.91 27.17 -11.70
N PHE A 291 13.77 26.55 -12.51
CA PHE A 291 13.93 25.10 -12.61
C PHE A 291 14.43 24.49 -11.31
N ALA A 292 15.50 25.06 -10.72
CA ALA A 292 16.10 24.57 -9.50
C ALA A 292 15.11 24.63 -8.33
N ALA A 293 14.39 25.75 -8.17
CA ALA A 293 13.36 25.88 -7.13
C ALA A 293 12.24 24.84 -7.28
N SER A 294 11.78 24.63 -8.52
CA SER A 294 10.75 23.63 -8.84
C SER A 294 11.25 22.19 -8.60
N TRP A 295 12.50 21.91 -8.93
CA TRP A 295 13.13 20.62 -8.68
C TRP A 295 13.25 20.32 -7.19
N THR A 296 13.72 21.27 -6.37
CA THR A 296 13.79 21.13 -4.91
C THR A 296 12.41 20.86 -4.31
N TYR A 297 11.37 21.50 -4.84
CA TYR A 297 10.00 21.21 -4.42
C TYR A 297 9.55 19.80 -4.81
N ASN A 298 9.84 19.35 -6.03
CA ASN A 298 9.54 17.98 -6.45
C ASN A 298 10.32 16.94 -5.61
N LEU A 299 11.58 17.22 -5.23
CA LEU A 299 12.35 16.39 -4.29
C LEU A 299 11.68 16.29 -2.93
N TYR A 300 11.22 17.42 -2.39
CA TYR A 300 10.46 17.45 -1.13
C TYR A 300 9.17 16.64 -1.22
N LEU A 301 8.47 16.66 -2.35
CA LEU A 301 7.27 15.86 -2.53
C LEU A 301 7.56 14.38 -2.75
N SER A 302 8.64 14.07 -3.46
CA SER A 302 9.10 12.69 -3.68
C SER A 302 9.60 12.02 -2.40
N SER A 303 9.95 12.78 -1.37
CA SER A 303 10.32 12.22 -0.06
C SER A 303 9.12 11.89 0.82
N ILE A 304 7.91 12.26 0.40
CA ILE A 304 6.68 11.90 1.10
C ILE A 304 6.41 10.41 0.89
N ASP A 305 6.25 9.69 1.99
CA ASP A 305 5.92 8.27 1.97
C ASP A 305 4.49 8.03 1.46
N ASN A 306 4.37 7.71 0.18
CA ASN A 306 3.09 7.38 -0.46
C ASN A 306 2.45 6.15 0.15
N GLU A 307 3.25 5.15 0.53
CA GLU A 307 2.76 3.89 1.10
C GLU A 307 2.11 4.14 2.45
N TYR A 308 2.77 4.92 3.31
CA TYR A 308 2.21 5.35 4.59
C TYR A 308 0.89 6.11 4.46
N ILE A 309 0.78 6.97 3.43
CA ILE A 309 -0.47 7.71 3.17
C ILE A 309 -1.58 6.75 2.73
N GLN A 310 -1.27 5.81 1.83
CA GLN A 310 -2.20 4.81 1.34
C GLN A 310 -2.68 3.89 2.45
N GLU A 311 -1.77 3.41 3.30
CA GLU A 311 -2.07 2.61 4.48
C GLU A 311 -3.05 3.34 5.41
N ARG A 312 -2.75 4.59 5.80
CA ARG A 312 -3.64 5.41 6.62
C ARG A 312 -4.98 5.70 5.96
N LEU A 313 -5.03 5.70 4.64
CA LEU A 313 -6.24 5.94 3.87
C LEU A 313 -7.11 4.68 3.90
N ILE A 314 -6.53 3.51 3.66
CA ILE A 314 -7.22 2.21 3.77
C ILE A 314 -7.78 2.02 5.17
N LEU A 315 -6.98 2.21 6.22
CA LEU A 315 -7.46 1.99 7.59
C LEU A 315 -8.66 2.88 7.92
N LYS A 316 -8.64 4.13 7.46
CA LYS A 316 -9.76 5.05 7.63
C LYS A 316 -10.97 4.62 6.83
N GLU A 317 -10.80 4.31 5.55
CA GLU A 317 -11.90 3.98 4.64
C GLU A 317 -12.52 2.61 4.92
N LEU A 318 -11.72 1.66 5.42
CA LEU A 318 -12.18 0.36 5.89
C LEU A 318 -12.71 0.38 7.34
N HIS A 319 -12.73 1.56 7.98
CA HIS A 319 -13.04 1.73 9.41
C HIS A 319 -12.25 0.79 10.33
N LEU A 320 -11.04 0.42 9.94
CA LEU A 320 -10.12 -0.39 10.73
C LEU A 320 -9.34 0.48 11.72
N GLU A 321 -10.05 1.36 12.44
CA GLU A 321 -9.45 2.12 13.54
C GLU A 321 -8.93 1.16 14.63
N GLN A 322 -8.00 1.60 15.48
CA GLN A 322 -7.27 0.78 16.45
C GLN A 322 -8.14 -0.17 17.31
N LYS A 323 -9.43 0.11 17.48
CA LYS A 323 -10.37 -0.76 18.22
C LYS A 323 -10.71 -2.07 17.48
N HIS A 324 -10.51 -2.13 16.17
CA HIS A 324 -10.84 -3.28 15.31
C HIS A 324 -9.62 -4.12 14.92
N MET A 325 -8.42 -3.67 15.30
CA MET A 325 -7.15 -4.35 15.05
C MET A 325 -6.49 -4.66 16.40
N GLN A 326 -6.37 -5.95 16.72
CA GLN A 326 -5.76 -6.40 17.98
C GLN A 326 -4.59 -7.33 17.68
N THR A 327 -3.40 -6.94 18.12
CA THR A 327 -2.16 -7.67 17.85
C THR A 327 -1.67 -8.40 19.10
N TYR A 328 -1.32 -9.68 18.94
CA TYR A 328 -0.75 -10.53 19.99
C TYR A 328 0.59 -11.08 19.54
N VAL A 329 1.56 -11.08 20.45
CA VAL A 329 2.89 -11.66 20.22
C VAL A 329 3.01 -12.94 21.03
N PHE A 330 3.04 -14.06 20.33
CA PHE A 330 3.16 -15.39 20.88
C PHE A 330 4.62 -15.84 20.91
N GLY A 331 5.03 -16.49 22.00
CA GLY A 331 6.39 -17.03 22.12
C GLY A 331 6.65 -18.27 21.26
N THR A 332 5.60 -18.95 20.78
CA THR A 332 5.71 -20.17 19.97
C THR A 332 4.68 -20.20 18.84
N ARG A 333 5.06 -20.82 17.71
CA ARG A 333 4.19 -21.01 16.54
C ARG A 333 2.99 -21.92 16.83
N THR A 334 3.14 -22.84 17.79
CA THR A 334 2.09 -23.72 18.33
C THR A 334 1.01 -22.95 19.05
N THR A 335 1.39 -22.02 19.93
CA THR A 335 0.42 -21.15 20.62
C THR A 335 -0.33 -20.29 19.60
N ALA A 336 0.39 -19.68 18.65
CA ALA A 336 -0.22 -18.87 17.57
C ALA A 336 -1.19 -19.69 16.70
N ALA A 337 -0.81 -20.91 16.30
CA ALA A 337 -1.64 -21.79 15.48
C ALA A 337 -2.96 -22.17 16.16
N VAL A 338 -2.90 -22.57 17.44
CA VAL A 338 -4.08 -22.94 18.22
C VAL A 338 -4.97 -21.72 18.41
N PHE A 339 -4.39 -20.56 18.74
CA PHE A 339 -5.13 -19.31 18.91
C PHE A 339 -5.85 -18.91 17.61
N ALA A 340 -5.14 -18.87 16.49
CA ALA A 340 -5.73 -18.55 15.19
C ALA A 340 -6.86 -19.51 14.80
N CYS A 341 -6.66 -20.81 15.01
CA CYS A 341 -7.68 -21.80 14.71
C CYS A 341 -8.93 -21.65 15.60
N LEU A 342 -8.76 -21.27 16.87
CA LEU A 342 -9.88 -20.97 17.79
C LEU A 342 -10.62 -19.68 17.44
N MET A 343 -9.91 -18.67 16.92
CA MET A 343 -10.50 -17.41 16.48
C MET A 343 -11.27 -17.53 15.15
N LEU A 344 -10.85 -18.44 14.26
CA LEU A 344 -11.52 -18.74 12.99
C LEU A 344 -12.69 -19.73 13.12
N GLN A 345 -12.99 -20.22 14.33
CA GLN A 345 -14.10 -21.13 14.52
C GLN A 345 -15.44 -20.48 14.12
N PRO A 346 -16.34 -21.22 13.45
CA PRO A 346 -17.69 -20.78 13.16
C PRO A 346 -18.43 -20.21 14.37
N PHE A 347 -18.74 -18.93 14.33
CA PHE A 347 -19.54 -18.25 15.34
C PHE A 347 -20.91 -17.86 14.76
N ASP A 348 -21.97 -18.29 15.43
CA ASP A 348 -23.33 -17.89 15.11
C ASP A 348 -23.64 -16.56 15.82
N LYS A 349 -23.79 -15.50 15.02
CA LYS A 349 -24.09 -14.15 15.50
C LYS A 349 -25.50 -14.02 16.08
N VAL A 350 -26.44 -14.87 15.68
CA VAL A 350 -27.83 -14.83 16.15
C VAL A 350 -27.93 -15.45 17.53
N THR A 351 -27.33 -16.63 17.72
CA THR A 351 -27.36 -17.33 19.01
C THR A 351 -26.24 -16.90 19.94
N HIS A 352 -25.32 -16.04 19.48
CA HIS A 352 -24.08 -15.65 20.18
C HIS A 352 -23.28 -16.86 20.71
N LYS A 353 -23.22 -17.93 19.92
CA LYS A 353 -22.58 -19.19 20.30
C LYS A 353 -21.74 -19.75 19.17
N TYR A 354 -20.70 -20.49 19.54
CA TYR A 354 -19.94 -21.28 18.58
C TYR A 354 -20.78 -22.41 18.02
N VAL A 355 -20.62 -22.70 16.73
CA VAL A 355 -21.36 -23.78 16.11
C VAL A 355 -20.79 -25.12 16.57
N ALA A 356 -21.67 -26.02 17.01
CA ALA A 356 -21.31 -27.37 17.43
C ALA A 356 -20.49 -28.11 16.36
N ALA A 357 -19.50 -28.88 16.81
CA ALA A 357 -18.55 -29.55 15.93
C ALA A 357 -19.17 -30.49 14.89
N ALA A 358 -20.34 -31.05 15.18
CA ALA A 358 -21.09 -31.89 14.25
C ALA A 358 -21.42 -31.17 12.93
N LYS A 359 -21.57 -29.84 12.95
CA LYS A 359 -21.92 -29.02 11.78
C LYS A 359 -20.72 -28.39 11.07
N TRP A 360 -19.49 -28.58 11.57
CA TRP A 360 -18.32 -27.93 10.97
C TRP A 360 -18.10 -28.34 9.52
N LYS A 361 -18.30 -29.64 9.22
CA LYS A 361 -18.16 -30.19 7.87
C LYS A 361 -19.16 -29.56 6.90
N ASP A 362 -20.41 -29.39 7.33
CA ASP A 362 -21.46 -28.75 6.52
C ASP A 362 -21.16 -27.27 6.24
N LEU A 363 -20.40 -26.64 7.14
CA LEU A 363 -19.96 -25.25 7.04
C LEU A 363 -18.59 -25.08 6.35
N GLY A 364 -18.00 -26.18 5.85
CA GLY A 364 -16.68 -26.18 5.21
C GLY A 364 -15.51 -25.86 6.15
N PHE A 365 -15.73 -25.88 7.47
CA PHE A 365 -14.68 -25.56 8.45
C PHE A 365 -13.86 -26.80 8.82
N GLU A 366 -12.59 -26.80 8.43
CA GLU A 366 -11.65 -27.89 8.69
C GLU A 366 -10.48 -27.42 9.56
N PRO A 367 -10.60 -27.50 10.91
CA PRO A 367 -9.58 -26.96 11.82
C PRO A 367 -8.23 -27.67 11.71
N GLU A 368 -8.21 -28.93 11.28
CA GLU A 368 -6.95 -29.64 11.03
C GLU A 368 -6.16 -29.02 9.87
N SER A 369 -6.85 -28.66 8.78
CA SER A 369 -6.23 -28.00 7.62
C SER A 369 -5.63 -26.65 8.02
N ILE A 370 -6.36 -25.88 8.83
CA ILE A 370 -5.85 -24.61 9.38
C ILE A 370 -4.57 -24.83 10.18
N ILE A 371 -4.56 -25.76 11.14
CA ILE A 371 -3.37 -26.03 11.96
C ILE A 371 -2.19 -26.50 11.09
N ARG A 372 -2.44 -27.31 10.06
CA ARG A 372 -1.40 -27.80 9.13
C ARG A 372 -0.73 -26.69 8.34
N ASN A 373 -1.45 -25.61 8.01
CA ASN A 373 -0.85 -24.42 7.38
C ASN A 373 0.19 -23.75 8.29
N PHE A 374 0.01 -23.81 9.61
CA PHE A 374 1.02 -23.34 10.56
C PHE A 374 2.12 -24.37 10.78
N ILE A 375 1.75 -25.64 11.01
CA ILE A 375 2.65 -26.69 11.50
C ILE A 375 2.43 -27.96 10.65
N PRO A 376 3.27 -28.16 9.62
CA PRO A 376 3.14 -29.31 8.72
C PRO A 376 3.74 -30.62 9.30
N ASN A 377 4.38 -30.58 10.47
CA ASN A 377 5.06 -31.75 11.05
C ASN A 377 4.12 -32.95 11.28
N ASP A 378 4.50 -34.14 10.81
CA ASP A 378 3.68 -35.34 10.90
C ASP A 378 4.26 -36.45 11.79
N THR A 379 5.20 -36.12 12.69
CA THR A 379 5.67 -37.12 13.67
C THR A 379 4.55 -37.53 14.62
N GLN A 380 4.70 -38.70 15.24
CA GLN A 380 3.67 -39.27 16.09
C GLN A 380 3.27 -38.35 17.27
N VAL A 381 4.23 -37.59 17.82
CA VAL A 381 3.96 -36.58 18.85
C VAL A 381 3.07 -35.45 18.32
N TRP A 382 3.35 -34.93 17.14
CA TRP A 382 2.57 -33.86 16.51
C TRP A 382 1.16 -34.31 16.15
N VAL A 383 1.00 -35.54 15.64
CA VAL A 383 -0.30 -36.15 15.36
C VAL A 383 -1.13 -36.29 16.64
N THR A 384 -0.54 -36.81 17.73
CA THR A 384 -1.22 -36.93 19.02
C THR A 384 -1.61 -35.56 19.59
N TRP A 385 -0.70 -34.58 19.53
CA TRP A 385 -0.98 -33.21 19.97
C TRP A 385 -2.14 -32.59 19.18
N ARG A 386 -2.11 -32.65 17.84
CA ARG A 386 -3.20 -32.14 17.00
C ARG A 386 -4.52 -32.79 17.35
N LYS A 387 -4.55 -34.13 17.52
CA LYS A 387 -5.77 -34.86 17.90
C LYS A 387 -6.37 -34.30 19.19
N LYS A 388 -5.55 -34.07 20.22
CA LYS A 388 -6.00 -33.50 21.51
C LYS A 388 -6.50 -32.06 21.36
N VAL A 389 -5.81 -31.22 20.59
CA VAL A 389 -6.27 -29.84 20.31
C VAL A 389 -7.63 -29.85 19.62
N LEU A 390 -7.79 -30.69 18.60
CA LEU A 390 -9.06 -30.84 17.88
C LEU A 390 -10.18 -31.35 18.79
N GLU A 391 -9.88 -32.27 19.71
CA GLU A 391 -10.85 -32.77 20.69
C GLU A 391 -11.31 -31.67 21.66
N VAL A 392 -10.38 -30.82 22.14
CA VAL A 392 -10.71 -29.64 22.96
C VAL A 392 -11.59 -28.67 22.20
N MET A 393 -11.27 -28.42 20.93
CA MET A 393 -12.09 -27.56 20.08
C MET A 393 -13.50 -28.12 19.88
N ARG A 394 -13.66 -29.45 19.82
CA ARG A 394 -14.96 -30.12 19.67
C ARG A 394 -15.79 -30.13 20.95
N THR A 395 -15.13 -30.20 22.10
CA THR A 395 -15.73 -30.26 23.44
C THR A 395 -15.86 -28.88 24.08
N ARG A 396 -15.73 -27.81 23.29
CA ARG A 396 -15.68 -26.42 23.74
C ARG A 396 -16.90 -25.95 24.55
N ASP A 397 -18.05 -26.61 24.39
CA ASP A 397 -19.25 -26.37 25.21
C ASP A 397 -19.16 -26.99 26.62
N GLY A 398 -18.08 -27.71 26.93
CA GLY A 398 -17.80 -28.33 28.24
C GLY A 398 -17.16 -27.35 29.23
N SER A 399 -17.08 -27.78 30.50
CA SER A 399 -16.43 -26.98 31.55
C SER A 399 -14.95 -26.76 31.25
N GLN A 400 -14.40 -25.63 31.70
CA GLN A 400 -12.98 -25.28 31.56
C GLN A 400 -12.06 -26.42 32.06
N ASP A 401 -12.46 -27.11 33.12
CA ASP A 401 -11.75 -28.26 33.69
C ASP A 401 -11.66 -29.44 32.71
N THR A 402 -12.69 -29.66 31.91
CA THR A 402 -12.72 -30.73 30.90
C THR A 402 -11.71 -30.43 29.80
N CYS A 403 -11.69 -29.20 29.29
CA CYS A 403 -10.71 -28.75 28.29
C CYS A 403 -9.27 -28.79 28.84
N HIS A 404 -9.08 -28.40 30.11
CA HIS A 404 -7.77 -28.50 30.77
C HIS A 404 -7.32 -29.94 30.98
N GLY A 405 -8.23 -30.87 31.25
CA GLY A 405 -7.94 -32.30 31.35
C GLY A 405 -7.49 -32.90 30.02
N LEU A 406 -8.16 -32.54 28.92
CA LEU A 406 -7.78 -32.98 27.57
C LEU A 406 -6.41 -32.44 27.12
N LEU A 407 -6.04 -31.23 27.56
CA LEU A 407 -4.72 -30.63 27.37
C LEU A 407 -3.68 -31.11 28.41
N GLN A 408 -3.80 -32.36 28.86
CA GLN A 408 -2.81 -33.07 29.65
C GLN A 408 -2.43 -34.39 28.98
N MET A 409 -1.25 -34.89 29.35
CA MET A 409 -0.83 -36.23 28.95
C MET A 409 -1.71 -37.27 29.65
N SER A 410 -2.33 -38.14 28.86
CA SER A 410 -3.01 -39.33 29.38
C SER A 410 -2.00 -40.37 29.86
N SER A 411 -2.48 -41.38 30.59
CA SER A 411 -1.65 -42.54 30.97
C SER A 411 -1.14 -43.30 29.75
N GLU A 412 -1.96 -43.41 28.70
CA GLU A 412 -1.58 -44.02 27.42
C GLU A 412 -0.44 -43.25 26.73
N ASP A 413 -0.52 -41.92 26.70
CA ASP A 413 0.56 -41.08 26.13
C ASP A 413 1.88 -41.29 26.87
N LYS A 414 1.83 -41.49 28.19
CA LYS A 414 3.03 -41.75 29.01
C LYS A 414 3.64 -43.12 28.73
N MET A 415 2.88 -44.10 28.28
CA MET A 415 3.40 -45.42 27.91
C MET A 415 3.91 -45.45 26.46
N LYS A 416 3.28 -44.66 25.59
CA LYS A 416 3.50 -44.70 24.13
C LYS A 416 4.80 -44.05 23.64
N PHE A 417 5.26 -43.00 24.32
CA PHE A 417 6.36 -42.17 23.83
C PHE A 417 7.68 -42.42 24.58
N GLU A 418 8.80 -42.06 23.97
CA GLU A 418 10.11 -41.99 24.63
C GLU A 418 10.20 -40.75 25.55
N PRO A 419 11.13 -40.69 26.52
CA PRO A 419 11.23 -39.56 27.46
C PRO A 419 11.30 -38.18 26.79
N ALA A 420 12.06 -38.04 25.70
CA ALA A 420 12.17 -36.79 24.94
C ALA A 420 10.84 -36.39 24.28
N ASP A 421 10.15 -37.35 23.67
CA ASP A 421 8.85 -37.14 23.03
C ASP A 421 7.74 -36.83 24.03
N LYS A 422 7.79 -37.45 25.23
CA LYS A 422 6.91 -37.07 26.35
C LYS A 422 7.13 -35.61 26.75
N GLN A 423 8.38 -35.18 26.85
CA GLN A 423 8.70 -33.80 27.22
C GLN A 423 8.22 -32.82 26.14
N LEU A 424 8.45 -33.13 24.86
CA LEU A 424 7.96 -32.34 23.75
C LEU A 424 6.42 -32.23 23.81
N LEU A 425 5.70 -33.34 23.93
CA LEU A 425 4.25 -33.35 24.02
C LEU A 425 3.73 -32.49 25.19
N ARG A 426 4.38 -32.55 26.36
CA ARG A 426 4.03 -31.69 27.51
C ARG A 426 4.14 -30.21 27.17
N TRP A 427 5.20 -29.79 26.50
CA TRP A 427 5.35 -28.40 26.09
C TRP A 427 4.29 -27.99 25.07
N LEU A 428 4.01 -28.83 24.08
CA LEU A 428 2.98 -28.53 23.07
C LEU A 428 1.57 -28.40 23.68
N LEU A 429 1.23 -29.25 24.64
CA LEU A 429 -0.07 -29.18 25.34
C LEU A 429 -0.16 -27.96 26.27
N LYS A 430 0.95 -27.56 26.90
CA LYS A 430 1.02 -26.32 27.69
C LYS A 430 0.81 -25.09 26.81
N ASP A 431 1.45 -25.05 25.65
CA ASP A 431 1.29 -23.98 24.65
C ASP A 431 -0.17 -23.88 24.17
N ALA A 432 -0.80 -25.03 23.84
CA ALA A 432 -2.21 -25.07 23.44
C ALA A 432 -3.15 -24.56 24.54
N ARG A 433 -2.84 -24.82 25.81
CA ARG A 433 -3.62 -24.33 26.95
C ARG A 433 -3.57 -22.81 27.09
N ILE A 434 -2.38 -22.23 26.89
CA ILE A 434 -2.20 -20.76 26.92
C ILE A 434 -3.04 -20.13 25.81
N ALA A 435 -2.97 -20.68 24.59
CA ALA A 435 -3.77 -20.22 23.46
C ALA A 435 -5.27 -20.32 23.72
N TYR A 436 -5.72 -21.44 24.31
CA TYR A 436 -7.12 -21.66 24.66
C TYR A 436 -7.63 -20.59 25.64
N ASN A 437 -6.92 -20.40 26.76
CA ASN A 437 -7.33 -19.42 27.76
C ASN A 437 -7.41 -18.00 27.18
N LEU A 438 -6.42 -17.60 26.37
CA LEU A 438 -6.43 -16.29 25.72
C LEU A 438 -7.60 -16.15 24.74
N ALA A 439 -7.87 -17.16 23.92
CA ALA A 439 -9.00 -17.13 22.99
C ALA A 439 -10.34 -17.02 23.72
N MET A 440 -10.48 -17.66 24.88
CA MET A 440 -11.69 -17.55 25.71
C MET A 440 -11.86 -16.14 26.30
N ILE A 441 -10.78 -15.50 26.73
CA ILE A 441 -10.80 -14.10 27.20
C ILE A 441 -11.22 -13.15 26.07
N GLU A 442 -10.59 -13.25 24.90
CA GLU A 442 -10.87 -12.35 23.76
C GLU A 442 -12.28 -12.49 23.19
N GLN A 443 -12.91 -13.63 23.44
CA GLN A 443 -14.29 -13.91 23.03
C GLN A 443 -15.29 -13.57 24.13
N GLY A 444 -14.84 -13.06 25.28
CA GLY A 444 -15.68 -12.60 26.39
C GLY A 444 -16.18 -13.70 27.33
N TRP A 445 -15.60 -14.90 27.30
CA TRP A 445 -16.03 -16.05 28.11
C TRP A 445 -15.32 -16.13 29.47
N LEU A 446 -14.12 -15.57 29.57
CA LEU A 446 -13.35 -15.46 30.80
C LEU A 446 -13.05 -13.98 31.09
N LYS A 447 -13.05 -13.59 32.36
CA LYS A 447 -12.58 -12.26 32.77
C LYS A 447 -11.05 -12.22 32.71
N GLU A 448 -10.48 -11.08 32.32
CA GLU A 448 -9.04 -10.83 32.52
C GLU A 448 -8.80 -10.76 34.04
N ASP A 449 -7.98 -11.67 34.58
CA ASP A 449 -7.47 -11.62 35.95
C ASP A 449 -6.16 -10.83 36.04
#